data_AF-A0A0A0BR41-F1
#
_entry.id   AF-A0A0A0BR41-F1
#
_cell.length_a   1.000
_cell.length_b   1.000
_cell.length_c   1.000
_cell.angle_alpha   90.00
_cell.angle_beta   90.00
_cell.angle_gamma   90.00
#
_symmetry.space_group_name_H-M   'P 1'
#
loop_
_entity.id
_entity.type
_entity.pdbx_description
1 polymer ?
#
loop_
_entity_poly.entity_id
_entity_poly.type
_entity_poly.pdbx_seq_one_letter_code
_entity_poly.pdbx_strand_id
1 'polypeptide(L)'
;MRVLIAPDCFTGTLTAPQAAAAIADGWAQGAPHDEVTTRPLSDGGPGFLEVVRSGIAGTVPTVLAVTVPGPWGDPVPAAVLLDEAGGTAYVEAAQAIGLHLIPEDRRDPARTSSDGLGHLLRAAISTGARRIVVGVGGTGTNDAGAGVLAGLGMQAEVLVRGGGALDAIDLQDLTGLPDLRA
;
A
#
# COMPACT_ATOMS: atom_id res chain seq x y z
N MET A 1 -19.39 -3.72 31.01
CA MET A 1 -18.77 -4.74 30.12
C MET A 1 -17.51 -4.14 29.51
N ARG A 2 -16.61 -4.94 28.92
CA ARG A 2 -15.52 -4.46 28.07
C ARG A 2 -15.81 -4.84 26.64
N VAL A 3 -15.81 -3.85 25.74
CA VAL A 3 -16.20 -4.03 24.34
C VAL A 3 -15.05 -3.58 23.44
N LEU A 4 -14.62 -4.48 22.56
CA LEU A 4 -13.63 -4.19 21.53
C LEU A 4 -14.35 -4.00 20.19
N ILE A 5 -14.22 -2.81 19.61
CA ILE A 5 -14.75 -2.46 18.29
C ILE A 5 -13.57 -2.48 17.33
N ALA A 6 -13.48 -3.53 16.50
CA ALA A 6 -12.38 -3.71 15.56
C ALA A 6 -12.86 -3.96 14.11
N PRO A 7 -13.54 -2.99 13.49
CA PRO A 7 -14.03 -3.13 12.12
C PRO A 7 -12.93 -2.85 11.10
N ASP A 8 -13.13 -3.40 9.90
CA ASP A 8 -12.46 -2.95 8.68
C ASP A 8 -13.27 -1.82 8.01
N CYS A 9 -12.77 -1.28 6.91
CA CYS A 9 -13.43 -0.27 6.11
C CYS A 9 -14.72 -0.80 5.47
N PHE A 10 -15.64 0.12 5.19
CA PHE A 10 -16.82 -0.14 4.36
C PHE A 10 -16.48 0.45 3.00
N THR A 11 -15.92 -0.36 2.10
CA THR A 11 -15.32 0.08 0.83
C THR A 11 -16.23 1.07 0.08
N GLY A 12 -15.69 2.25 -0.26
CA GLY A 12 -16.41 3.32 -0.94
C GLY A 12 -17.37 4.13 -0.06
N THR A 13 -17.47 3.83 1.23
CA THR A 13 -18.39 4.49 2.17
C THR A 13 -17.68 5.06 3.40
N LEU A 14 -17.06 4.22 4.24
CA LEU A 14 -16.38 4.63 5.48
C LEU A 14 -14.98 4.03 5.54
N THR A 15 -13.99 4.80 5.98
CA THR A 15 -12.70 4.25 6.41
C THR A 15 -12.86 3.40 7.67
N ALA A 16 -11.92 2.50 7.97
CA ALA A 16 -11.98 1.69 9.19
C ALA A 16 -12.04 2.57 10.47
N PRO A 17 -11.28 3.68 10.59
CA PRO A 17 -11.45 4.62 11.71
C PRO A 17 -12.84 5.25 11.78
N GLN A 18 -13.43 5.64 10.65
CA GLN A 18 -14.78 6.20 10.61
C GLN A 18 -15.84 5.17 11.03
N ALA A 19 -15.73 3.93 10.56
CA ALA A 19 -16.62 2.84 10.96
C ALA A 19 -16.49 2.55 12.47
N ALA A 20 -15.27 2.50 13.00
CA ALA A 20 -15.04 2.29 14.42
C ALA A 20 -15.65 3.41 15.29
N ALA A 21 -15.49 4.67 14.87
CA ALA A 21 -16.09 5.81 15.56
C ALA A 21 -17.62 5.75 15.54
N ALA A 22 -18.24 5.50 14.38
CA ALA A 22 -19.69 5.43 14.25
C ALA A 22 -20.31 4.30 15.10
N ILE A 23 -19.66 3.12 15.16
CA ILE A 23 -20.12 2.01 16.01
C ILE A 23 -19.97 2.37 17.50
N ALA A 24 -18.85 3.01 17.89
CA ALA A 24 -18.63 3.42 19.27
C ALA A 24 -19.67 4.46 19.73
N ASP A 25 -19.97 5.45 18.89
CA ASP A 25 -20.98 6.49 19.16
C ASP A 25 -22.38 5.88 19.31
N GLY A 26 -22.72 4.90 18.47
CA GLY A 26 -23.98 4.16 18.58
C GLY A 26 -24.04 3.30 19.85
N TRP A 27 -22.95 2.61 20.20
CA TRP A 27 -22.88 1.77 21.40
C TRP A 27 -23.07 2.60 22.67
N ALA A 28 -22.40 3.75 22.75
CA ALA A 28 -22.44 4.63 23.91
C ALA A 28 -23.85 5.17 24.22
N GLN A 29 -24.72 5.28 23.21
CA GLN A 29 -26.12 5.68 23.40
C GLN A 29 -26.95 4.60 24.11
N GLY A 30 -26.67 3.32 23.85
CA GLY A 30 -27.40 2.19 24.43
C GLY A 30 -26.79 1.65 25.74
N ALA A 31 -25.47 1.76 25.90
CA ALA A 31 -24.73 1.22 27.05
C ALA A 31 -23.60 2.17 27.49
N PRO A 32 -23.92 3.36 28.04
CA PRO A 32 -22.93 4.39 28.39
C PRO A 32 -21.96 4.00 29.52
N HIS A 33 -22.23 2.91 30.24
CA HIS A 33 -21.40 2.41 31.33
C HIS A 33 -20.37 1.35 30.88
N ASP A 34 -20.40 0.94 29.62
CA ASP A 34 -19.43 0.00 29.08
C ASP A 34 -18.09 0.66 28.76
N GLU A 35 -17.00 -0.06 29.02
CA GLU A 35 -15.66 0.34 28.61
C GLU A 35 -15.45 -0.08 27.15
N VAL A 36 -15.47 0.91 26.25
CA VAL A 36 -15.31 0.69 24.80
C VAL A 36 -13.89 1.02 24.37
N THR A 37 -13.25 0.11 23.63
CA THR A 37 -11.97 0.33 22.96
C THR A 37 -12.11 0.14 21.46
N THR A 38 -11.65 1.10 20.66
CA THR A 38 -11.62 0.99 19.19
C THR A 38 -10.24 0.54 18.70
N ARG A 39 -10.24 -0.40 17.75
CA ARG A 39 -9.04 -0.91 17.06
C ARG A 39 -9.38 -1.15 15.59
N PRO A 40 -9.42 -0.10 14.75
CA PRO A 40 -9.60 -0.26 13.30
C PRO A 40 -8.65 -1.31 12.74
N LEU A 41 -9.14 -2.12 11.80
CA LEU A 41 -8.37 -3.15 11.12
C LEU A 41 -8.20 -2.80 9.65
N SER A 42 -7.24 -3.47 9.01
CA SER A 42 -7.02 -3.42 7.57
C SER A 42 -6.48 -4.77 7.12
N ASP A 43 -6.89 -5.19 5.93
CA ASP A 43 -6.38 -6.37 5.22
C ASP A 43 -5.18 -6.06 4.31
N GLY A 44 -4.70 -4.82 4.29
CA GLY A 44 -3.63 -4.34 3.41
C GLY A 44 -4.12 -3.51 2.21
N GLY A 45 -5.44 -3.34 2.05
CA GLY A 45 -6.02 -2.46 1.04
C GLY A 45 -5.92 -0.96 1.35
N PRO A 46 -6.69 -0.12 0.61
CA PRO A 46 -6.70 1.32 0.79
C PRO A 46 -6.95 1.74 2.25
N GLY A 47 -6.11 2.62 2.78
CA GLY A 47 -6.17 3.07 4.19
C GLY A 47 -5.39 2.20 5.16
N PHE A 48 -4.64 1.21 4.67
CA PHE A 48 -3.71 0.39 5.47
C PHE A 48 -2.74 1.24 6.30
N LEU A 49 -2.11 2.26 5.71
CA LEU A 49 -1.16 3.10 6.46
C LEU A 49 -1.83 3.89 7.59
N GLU A 50 -3.08 4.32 7.40
CA GLU A 50 -3.85 5.02 8.43
C GLU A 50 -4.12 4.10 9.63
N VAL A 51 -4.54 2.86 9.34
CA VAL A 51 -4.78 1.84 10.37
C VAL A 51 -3.51 1.50 11.12
N VAL A 52 -2.40 1.23 10.41
CA VAL A 52 -1.10 0.95 11.05
C VAL A 52 -0.67 2.13 11.91
N ARG A 53 -0.75 3.36 11.39
CA ARG A 53 -0.40 4.58 12.13
C ARG A 53 -1.22 4.73 13.41
N SER A 54 -2.50 4.38 13.38
CA SER A 54 -3.38 4.43 14.57
C SER A 54 -3.09 3.31 15.59
N GLY A 55 -2.53 2.19 15.13
CA GLY A 55 -2.25 1.00 15.95
C GLY A 55 -0.88 0.97 16.61
N ILE A 56 0.10 1.72 16.10
CA ILE A 56 1.42 1.87 16.72
C ILE A 56 1.26 2.71 17.99
N ALA A 57 1.18 2.04 19.13
CA ALA A 57 0.94 2.68 20.42
C ALA A 57 2.15 3.52 20.87
N GLY A 58 1.87 4.72 21.40
CA GLY A 58 2.80 5.52 22.21
C GLY A 58 3.73 6.47 21.45
N THR A 59 3.52 6.64 20.14
CA THR A 59 4.60 7.02 19.23
C THR A 59 4.08 7.70 17.96
N VAL A 60 4.75 8.75 17.48
CA VAL A 60 4.40 9.42 16.20
C VAL A 60 5.32 8.86 15.13
N PRO A 61 4.86 7.93 14.27
CA PRO A 61 5.71 7.36 13.23
C PRO A 61 6.19 8.44 12.25
N THR A 62 7.39 8.24 11.71
CA THR A 62 7.94 9.15 10.68
C THR A 62 7.25 8.87 9.35
N VAL A 63 6.79 9.92 8.68
CA VAL A 63 6.18 9.83 7.35
C VAL A 63 7.13 10.42 6.33
N LEU A 64 7.62 9.58 5.42
CA LEU A 64 8.38 10.03 4.26
C LEU A 64 7.44 10.12 3.07
N ALA A 65 7.13 11.36 2.64
CA ALA A 65 6.37 11.61 1.43
C ALA A 65 7.25 11.38 0.19
N VAL A 66 6.71 10.68 -0.80
CA VAL A 66 7.38 10.38 -2.07
C VAL A 66 6.42 10.55 -3.24
N THR A 67 6.96 10.84 -4.42
CA THR A 67 6.21 10.81 -5.67
C THR A 67 6.73 9.66 -6.51
N VAL A 68 5.83 8.78 -6.95
CA VAL A 68 6.18 7.58 -7.73
C VAL A 68 5.35 7.53 -9.02
N PRO A 69 5.78 6.79 -10.06
CA PRO A 69 4.95 6.55 -11.22
C PRO A 69 3.64 5.84 -10.83
N GLY A 70 2.50 6.32 -11.31
CA GLY A 70 1.21 5.65 -11.16
C GLY A 70 1.06 4.48 -12.14
N PRO A 71 -0.12 3.82 -12.18
CA PRO A 71 -0.37 2.69 -13.08
C PRO A 71 -0.14 3.00 -14.56
N TRP A 72 -0.29 4.27 -14.96
CA TRP A 72 -0.10 4.77 -16.32
C TRP A 72 1.22 5.54 -16.52
N GLY A 73 2.10 5.56 -15.51
CA GLY A 73 3.35 6.34 -15.51
C GLY A 73 3.20 7.78 -15.03
N ASP A 74 1.97 8.31 -14.98
CA ASP A 74 1.68 9.64 -14.43
C ASP A 74 2.10 9.71 -12.94
N PRO A 75 2.75 10.79 -12.47
CA PRO A 75 3.24 10.86 -11.09
C PRO A 75 2.10 10.90 -10.06
N VAL A 76 2.19 10.06 -9.03
CA VAL A 76 1.23 10.00 -7.91
C VAL A 76 1.94 10.16 -6.56
N PRO A 77 1.31 10.83 -5.58
CA PRO A 77 1.85 10.93 -4.23
C PRO A 77 1.66 9.60 -3.48
N ALA A 78 2.68 9.19 -2.74
CA ALA A 78 2.65 8.06 -1.84
C ALA A 78 3.45 8.37 -0.57
N ALA A 79 3.42 7.47 0.40
CA ALA A 79 4.17 7.62 1.64
C ALA A 79 4.78 6.30 2.09
N VAL A 80 5.95 6.41 2.74
CA VAL A 80 6.52 5.37 3.57
C VAL A 80 6.29 5.77 5.03
N LEU A 81 5.68 4.88 5.80
CA LEU A 81 5.53 5.03 7.24
C LEU A 81 6.65 4.25 7.93
N LEU A 82 7.47 4.90 8.73
CA LEU A 82 8.56 4.26 9.48
C LEU A 82 8.20 4.19 10.97
N ASP A 83 8.34 3.01 11.58
CA ASP A 83 8.22 2.87 13.02
C ASP A 83 9.31 3.68 13.75
N GLU A 84 9.10 3.99 15.02
CA GLU A 84 10.06 4.81 15.78
C GLU A 84 11.43 4.17 15.95
N ALA A 85 11.48 2.83 16.00
CA ALA A 85 12.75 2.11 16.08
C ALA A 85 13.54 2.19 14.76
N GLY A 86 12.96 2.74 13.69
CA GLY A 86 13.52 2.73 12.35
C GLY A 86 13.68 1.32 11.77
N GLY A 87 13.08 0.32 12.42
CA GLY A 87 13.25 -1.10 12.11
C GLY A 87 12.28 -1.58 11.04
N THR A 88 11.07 -1.01 11.01
CA THR A 88 9.99 -1.42 10.12
C THR A 88 9.46 -0.25 9.32
N ALA A 89 9.52 -0.36 8.00
CA ALA A 89 8.79 0.51 7.08
C ALA A 89 7.48 -0.17 6.65
N TYR A 90 6.43 0.62 6.53
CA TYR A 90 5.13 0.21 6.01
C TYR A 90 4.84 1.02 4.76
N VAL A 91 4.39 0.32 3.72
CA VAL A 91 3.97 0.92 2.45
C VAL A 91 2.63 0.35 2.03
N GLU A 92 1.85 1.13 1.30
CA GLU A 92 0.54 0.72 0.80
C GLU A 92 0.56 0.76 -0.73
N ALA A 93 0.41 -0.40 -1.34
CA ALA A 93 0.47 -0.54 -2.79
C ALA A 93 -0.60 0.31 -3.48
N ALA A 94 -1.78 0.46 -2.89
CA ALA A 94 -2.86 1.27 -3.45
C ALA A 94 -2.47 2.74 -3.70
N GLN A 95 -1.53 3.31 -2.95
CA GLN A 95 -1.07 4.69 -3.17
C GLN A 95 -0.26 4.85 -4.46
N ALA A 96 0.41 3.79 -4.92
CA ALA A 96 1.23 3.80 -6.13
C ALA A 96 0.50 3.15 -7.31
N ILE A 97 -0.20 2.04 -7.06
CA ILE A 97 -0.73 1.15 -8.08
C ILE A 97 -2.22 0.83 -7.87
N GLY A 98 -2.95 1.68 -7.14
CA GLY A 98 -4.36 1.47 -6.80
C GLY A 98 -5.33 1.65 -7.98
N LEU A 99 -6.41 0.88 -8.00
CA LEU A 99 -7.48 0.99 -8.99
C LEU A 99 -8.15 2.37 -8.98
N HIS A 100 -8.22 3.02 -7.82
CA HIS A 100 -8.79 4.35 -7.65
C HIS A 100 -7.96 5.46 -8.33
N LEU A 101 -6.71 5.20 -8.69
CA LEU A 101 -5.85 6.11 -9.45
C LEU A 101 -6.14 6.07 -10.96
N ILE A 102 -6.97 5.13 -11.40
CA ILE A 102 -7.23 4.88 -12.82
C ILE A 102 -8.66 5.29 -13.15
N PRO A 103 -8.85 6.31 -14.02
CA PRO A 103 -10.17 6.63 -14.57
C PRO A 103 -10.84 5.41 -15.19
N GLU A 104 -12.15 5.28 -15.05
CA GLU A 104 -12.86 4.05 -15.47
C GLU A 104 -12.67 3.72 -16.95
N ASP A 105 -12.63 4.74 -17.81
CA ASP A 105 -12.40 4.66 -19.25
C ASP A 105 -10.94 4.32 -19.61
N ARG A 106 -10.02 4.39 -18.64
CA ARG A 106 -8.61 4.03 -18.76
C ARG A 106 -8.25 2.76 -17.98
N ARG A 107 -9.20 1.96 -17.52
CA ARG A 107 -8.90 0.68 -16.86
C ARG A 107 -8.50 -0.37 -17.88
N ASP A 108 -7.20 -0.62 -18.01
CA ASP A 108 -6.63 -1.62 -18.91
C ASP A 108 -5.51 -2.41 -18.23
N PRO A 109 -5.79 -3.62 -17.69
CA PRO A 109 -4.79 -4.42 -16.97
C PRO A 109 -3.66 -4.93 -17.88
N ALA A 110 -3.81 -4.88 -19.21
CA ALA A 110 -2.74 -5.23 -20.13
C ALA A 110 -1.67 -4.12 -20.22
N ARG A 111 -2.00 -2.88 -19.84
CA ARG A 111 -1.13 -1.71 -19.99
C ARG A 111 -0.69 -1.09 -18.68
N THR A 112 -1.42 -1.35 -17.59
CA THR A 112 -1.09 -0.78 -16.27
C THR A 112 0.13 -1.48 -15.67
N SER A 113 1.05 -0.68 -15.13
CA SER A 113 2.36 -1.12 -14.62
C SER A 113 2.46 -0.96 -13.11
N SER A 114 3.15 -1.90 -12.46
CA SER A 114 3.44 -1.87 -11.02
C SER A 114 4.75 -1.15 -10.65
N ASP A 115 5.40 -0.47 -11.62
CA ASP A 115 6.67 0.25 -11.44
C ASP A 115 6.69 1.23 -10.25
N GLY A 116 5.58 1.94 -10.06
CA GLY A 116 5.36 2.81 -8.90
C GLY A 116 5.61 2.15 -7.55
N LEU A 117 5.17 0.90 -7.40
CA LEU A 117 5.38 0.14 -6.17
C LEU A 117 6.86 -0.21 -6.00
N GLY A 118 7.59 -0.52 -7.08
CA GLY A 118 9.04 -0.71 -7.02
C GLY A 118 9.77 0.55 -6.54
N HIS A 119 9.39 1.72 -7.07
CA HIS A 119 9.90 3.02 -6.62
C HIS A 119 9.61 3.27 -5.13
N LEU A 120 8.39 2.97 -4.68
CA LEU A 120 7.98 3.11 -3.29
C LEU A 120 8.76 2.17 -2.35
N LEU A 121 8.98 0.92 -2.77
CA LEU A 121 9.80 -0.04 -2.05
C LEU A 121 11.26 0.42 -1.97
N ARG A 122 11.82 0.95 -3.04
CA ARG A 122 13.18 1.52 -3.04
C ARG A 122 13.30 2.70 -2.08
N ALA A 123 12.28 3.56 -2.01
CA ALA A 123 12.23 4.61 -1.01
C ALA A 123 12.18 4.05 0.42
N ALA A 124 11.38 3.01 0.66
CA ALA A 124 11.34 2.33 1.96
C ALA A 124 12.69 1.70 2.33
N ILE A 125 13.38 1.05 1.38
CA ILE A 125 14.73 0.52 1.56
C ILE A 125 15.72 1.63 1.95
N SER A 126 15.64 2.80 1.28
CA SER A 126 16.55 3.92 1.57
C SER A 126 16.39 4.53 2.97
N THR A 127 15.31 4.22 3.69
CA THR A 127 15.16 4.61 5.10
C THR A 127 16.08 3.82 6.05
N GLY A 128 16.68 2.73 5.58
CA GLY A 128 17.46 1.80 6.41
C GLY A 128 16.60 0.79 7.18
N ALA A 129 15.30 0.71 6.88
CA ALA A 129 14.40 -0.27 7.49
C ALA A 129 14.87 -1.71 7.24
N ARG A 130 14.86 -2.53 8.29
CA ARG A 130 15.24 -3.95 8.24
C ARG A 130 14.07 -4.86 7.89
N ARG A 131 12.85 -4.35 8.04
CA ARG A 131 11.60 -5.02 7.67
C ARG A 131 10.75 -4.05 6.86
N ILE A 132 10.19 -4.52 5.77
CA ILE A 132 9.20 -3.77 5.00
C ILE A 132 7.90 -4.57 5.01
N VAL A 133 6.82 -3.95 5.45
CA VAL A 133 5.47 -4.50 5.40
C VAL A 133 4.71 -3.82 4.28
N VAL A 134 4.25 -4.60 3.32
CA VAL A 134 3.54 -4.11 2.14
C VAL A 134 2.07 -4.45 2.30
N GLY A 135 1.23 -3.43 2.44
CA GLY A 135 -0.21 -3.58 2.26
C GLY A 135 -0.52 -3.77 0.78
N VAL A 136 -1.04 -4.94 0.42
CA VAL A 136 -1.40 -5.27 -0.97
C VAL A 136 -2.91 -5.49 -1.05
N GLY A 137 -3.64 -4.47 -1.50
CA GLY A 137 -5.06 -4.56 -1.79
C GLY A 137 -5.53 -3.38 -2.63
N GLY A 138 -6.62 -3.56 -3.38
CA GLY A 138 -7.20 -2.52 -4.24
C GLY A 138 -6.29 -2.09 -5.40
N THR A 139 -5.41 -2.97 -5.90
CA THR A 139 -4.50 -2.68 -7.02
C THR A 139 -5.25 -2.59 -8.36
N GLY A 140 -4.72 -1.80 -9.29
CA GLY A 140 -5.22 -1.62 -10.65
C GLY A 140 -4.28 -2.19 -11.73
N THR A 141 -3.32 -3.02 -11.33
CA THR A 141 -2.30 -3.63 -12.20
C THR A 141 -2.46 -5.15 -12.27
N ASN A 142 -2.05 -5.75 -13.39
CA ASN A 142 -1.99 -7.20 -13.58
C ASN A 142 -0.73 -7.62 -14.36
N ASP A 143 0.40 -7.03 -14.01
CA ASP A 143 1.71 -7.23 -14.65
C ASP A 143 2.60 -8.22 -13.89
N ALA A 144 2.01 -9.05 -13.01
CA ALA A 144 2.71 -10.04 -12.18
C ALA A 144 3.91 -9.50 -11.37
N GLY A 145 3.98 -8.18 -11.14
CA GLY A 145 5.12 -7.54 -10.46
C GLY A 145 6.33 -7.28 -11.36
N ALA A 146 6.21 -7.43 -12.69
CA ALA A 146 7.28 -7.06 -13.62
C ALA A 146 7.69 -5.59 -13.45
N GLY A 147 6.72 -4.68 -13.32
CA GLY A 147 6.99 -3.28 -13.04
C GLY A 147 7.75 -3.08 -11.72
N VAL A 148 7.38 -3.78 -10.64
CA VAL A 148 8.10 -3.73 -9.36
C VAL A 148 9.60 -4.02 -9.53
N LEU A 149 9.96 -5.01 -10.34
CA LEU A 149 11.36 -5.33 -10.61
C LEU A 149 12.10 -4.17 -11.28
N ALA A 150 11.48 -3.54 -12.28
CA ALA A 150 12.02 -2.34 -12.91
C ALA A 150 12.21 -1.20 -11.90
N GLY A 151 11.18 -0.94 -11.09
CA GLY A 151 11.21 0.11 -10.08
C GLY A 151 12.20 -0.12 -8.94
N LEU A 152 12.61 -1.37 -8.71
CA LEU A 152 13.69 -1.73 -7.78
C LEU A 152 15.08 -1.56 -8.39
N GLY A 153 15.20 -1.44 -9.73
CA GLY A 153 16.46 -1.12 -10.41
C GLY A 153 16.79 -2.01 -11.61
N MET A 154 15.97 -3.00 -11.95
CA MET A 154 16.21 -3.81 -13.16
C MET A 154 16.04 -2.97 -14.43
N GLN A 155 16.98 -3.13 -15.35
CA GLN A 155 17.07 -2.34 -16.58
C GLN A 155 16.53 -3.14 -17.76
N ALA A 156 15.20 -3.22 -17.89
CA ALA A 156 14.55 -3.82 -19.06
C ALA A 156 13.21 -3.12 -19.33
N GLU A 157 13.08 -2.48 -20.50
CA GLU A 157 11.91 -1.66 -20.86
C GLU A 157 10.62 -2.48 -20.91
N VAL A 158 10.70 -3.77 -21.28
CA VAL A 158 9.54 -4.66 -21.36
C VAL A 158 8.82 -4.82 -20.01
N LEU A 159 9.56 -4.71 -18.89
CA LEU A 159 9.02 -4.91 -17.54
C LEU A 159 7.99 -3.85 -17.14
N VAL A 160 8.04 -2.65 -17.72
CA VAL A 160 7.11 -1.55 -17.38
C VAL A 160 5.93 -1.42 -18.36
N ARG A 161 5.82 -2.31 -19.35
CA ARG A 161 4.78 -2.23 -20.40
C ARG A 161 3.41 -2.79 -19.99
N GLY A 162 3.29 -3.29 -18.76
CA GLY A 162 2.05 -3.85 -18.21
C GLY A 162 1.84 -5.34 -18.53
N GLY A 163 0.71 -5.89 -18.09
CA GLY A 163 0.43 -7.32 -18.14
C GLY A 163 0.36 -7.95 -19.55
N GLY A 164 0.08 -7.14 -20.58
CA GLY A 164 0.00 -7.60 -21.96
C GLY A 164 1.36 -7.84 -22.61
N ALA A 165 2.46 -7.44 -21.97
CA ALA A 165 3.82 -7.64 -22.46
C ALA A 165 4.54 -8.79 -21.75
N LEU A 166 3.87 -9.51 -20.85
CA LEU A 166 4.48 -10.59 -20.07
C LEU A 166 5.01 -11.75 -20.92
N ASP A 167 4.37 -12.01 -22.07
CA ASP A 167 4.79 -13.03 -23.03
C ASP A 167 6.04 -12.66 -23.83
N ALA A 168 6.39 -11.37 -23.83
CA ALA A 168 7.57 -10.83 -24.49
C ALA A 168 8.81 -10.76 -23.57
N ILE A 169 8.67 -11.08 -22.28
CA ILE A 169 9.78 -11.11 -21.32
C ILE A 169 10.58 -12.40 -21.51
N ASP A 170 11.90 -12.27 -21.64
CA ASP A 170 12.81 -13.42 -21.65
C ASP A 170 13.81 -13.41 -20.49
N LEU A 171 14.69 -14.42 -20.44
CA LEU A 171 15.67 -14.54 -19.35
C LEU A 171 16.74 -13.44 -19.35
N GLN A 172 17.02 -12.80 -20.49
CA GLN A 172 18.00 -11.72 -20.61
C GLN A 172 17.51 -10.46 -19.89
N ASP A 173 16.20 -10.19 -19.96
CA ASP A 173 15.55 -9.11 -19.22
C ASP A 173 15.65 -9.28 -17.69
N LEU A 174 15.91 -10.52 -17.23
CA LEU A 174 15.98 -10.88 -15.81
C LEU A 174 17.39 -11.06 -15.27
N THR A 175 18.42 -10.74 -16.05
CA THR A 175 19.83 -10.95 -15.69
C THR A 175 20.28 -10.20 -14.43
N GLY A 176 19.69 -9.05 -14.13
CA GLY A 176 19.98 -8.25 -12.92
C GLY A 176 19.27 -8.71 -11.64
N LEU A 177 18.43 -9.74 -11.70
CA LEU A 177 17.67 -10.22 -10.54
C LEU A 177 18.53 -10.68 -9.35
N PRO A 178 19.72 -11.32 -9.53
CA PRO A 178 20.60 -11.65 -8.42
C PRO A 178 21.06 -10.43 -7.62
N ASP A 179 21.34 -9.31 -8.30
CA ASP A 179 21.82 -8.09 -7.65
C ASP A 179 20.73 -7.44 -6.78
N LEU A 180 19.46 -7.57 -7.17
CA LEU A 180 18.33 -7.12 -6.33
C LEU A 180 18.15 -7.91 -5.03
N ARG A 181 18.74 -9.10 -4.92
CA ARG A 181 18.61 -9.98 -3.75
C ARG A 181 19.78 -9.83 -2.76
N ALA A 182 20.85 -9.14 -3.17
CA ALA A 182 22.07 -8.96 -2.38
C ALA A 182 21.92 -7.81 -1.37
#